data_AF-A0ABD5ZY02-F1
#
_entry.id   AF-A0ABD5ZY02-F1
#
_cell.length_a   1.000
_cell.length_b   1.000
_cell.length_c   1.000
_cell.angle_alpha   90.00
_cell.angle_beta   90.00
_cell.angle_gamma   90.00
#
_symmetry.space_group_name_H-M   'P 1'
#
loop_
_entity.id
_entity.type
_entity.pdbx_description
1 polymer ?
#
loop_
_entity_poly.entity_id
_entity_poly.type
_entity_poly.pdbx_seq_one_letter_code
_entity_poly.pdbx_strand_id
1 'polypeptide(L)' 'MVSSDRLLWATLLAGVPSAVAVVLSPPDLYARVIVGVGTLLGTLPSAYLLVQAVRDD' A
#
# COMPACT_ATOMS: atom_id res chain seq x y z
N MET A 1 -16.84 7.17 11.04
CA MET A 1 -16.59 5.79 10.54
C MET A 1 -15.99 5.94 9.15
N VAL A 2 -14.78 5.43 8.90
CA VAL A 2 -14.22 5.46 7.54
C VAL A 2 -15.14 4.65 6.64
N SER A 3 -15.64 5.28 5.57
CA SER A 3 -16.48 4.62 4.58
C SER A 3 -15.74 3.41 4.02
N SER A 4 -16.39 2.25 3.97
CA SER A 4 -15.83 1.01 3.41
C SER A 4 -15.29 1.21 1.99
N ASP A 5 -15.85 2.15 1.22
CA ASP A 5 -15.33 2.55 -0.10
C ASP A 5 -13.94 3.18 -0.02
N ARG A 6 -13.69 4.09 0.93
CA ARG A 6 -12.36 4.71 1.11
C ARG A 6 -11.31 3.65 1.44
N LEU A 7 -11.66 2.64 2.25
CA LEU A 7 -10.80 1.50 2.58
C LEU A 7 -10.52 0.62 1.36
N LEU A 8 -11.54 0.34 0.55
CA LEU A 8 -11.43 -0.50 -0.65
C LEU A 8 -10.54 0.18 -1.70
N TRP A 9 -10.75 1.48 -1.94
CA TRP A 9 -9.90 2.28 -2.83
C TRP A 9 -8.47 2.40 -2.33
N ALA A 10 -8.26 2.62 -1.03
CA ALA A 10 -6.91 2.66 -0.45
C ALA A 10 -6.19 1.31 -0.61
N THR A 11 -6.91 0.20 -0.45
CA THR A 11 -6.37 -1.16 -0.62
C THR A 11 -6.02 -1.44 -2.08
N LEU A 12 -6.85 -1.00 -3.04
CA LEU A 12 -6.56 -1.11 -4.46
C LEU A 12 -5.33 -0.26 -4.85
N LEU A 13 -5.26 0.98 -4.38
CA LEU A 13 -4.14 1.90 -4.64
C LEU A 13 -2.80 1.37 -4.09
N ALA A 14 -2.81 0.71 -2.93
CA ALA A 14 -1.60 0.11 -2.37
C ALA A 14 -1.29 -1.28 -2.96
N GLY A 15 -2.33 -2.08 -3.22
CA GLY A 15 -2.20 -3.48 -3.65
C GLY A 15 -1.74 -3.63 -5.09
N VAL A 16 -2.23 -2.77 -6.00
CA VAL A 16 -1.86 -2.83 -7.43
C VAL A 16 -0.36 -2.63 -7.66
N PRO A 17 0.30 -1.56 -7.18
CA PRO A 17 1.74 -1.39 -7.38
C PRO A 17 2.56 -2.47 -6.66
N SER A 18 2.10 -2.95 -5.50
CA SER A 18 2.72 -4.06 -4.79
C SER A 18 2.68 -5.37 -5.62
N ALA A 19 1.53 -5.68 -6.20
CA ALA A 19 1.34 -6.85 -7.05
C ALA A 19 2.18 -6.76 -8.34
N VAL A 20 2.23 -5.58 -8.98
CA VAL A 20 3.05 -5.34 -10.18
C VAL A 20 4.54 -5.52 -9.86
N ALA A 21 5.01 -4.98 -8.74
CA ALA A 21 6.41 -5.11 -8.33
C ALA A 21 6.80 -6.56 -7.99
N VAL A 22 5.89 -7.33 -7.40
CA VAL A 22 6.04 -8.77 -7.11
C VAL A 22 5.99 -9.61 -8.39
N VAL A 23 5.20 -9.24 -9.39
CA VAL A 23 5.16 -9.96 -10.69
C VAL A 23 6.42 -9.70 -11.51
N LEU A 24 6.97 -8.48 -11.46
CA LEU A 24 8.17 -8.10 -12.20
C LEU A 24 9.49 -8.50 -11.51
N SER A 25 9.47 -8.86 -10.23
CA SER A 25 10.66 -9.33 -9.52
C SER A 25 11.11 -10.70 -10.06
N PRO A 26 12.43 -11.00 -10.08
CA PRO A 26 12.94 -12.33 -10.39
C PRO A 26 12.22 -13.41 -9.55
N PRO A 27 12.21 -14.69 -9.97
CA PRO A 27 11.55 -15.79 -9.24
C PRO A 27 12.10 -16.02 -7.81
N ASP A 28 13.10 -15.24 -7.42
CA ASP A 28 13.66 -15.20 -6.08
C ASP A 28 12.64 -14.64 -5.06
N LEU A 29 12.20 -15.53 -4.18
CA LEU A 29 11.23 -15.27 -3.11
C LEU A 29 11.71 -14.17 -2.15
N TYR A 30 13.02 -14.01 -1.98
CA TYR A 30 13.61 -13.01 -1.10
C TYR A 30 13.44 -11.60 -1.69
N ALA A 31 13.59 -11.46 -3.01
CA ALA A 31 13.38 -10.19 -3.71
C ALA A 31 11.92 -9.70 -3.58
N ARG A 32 10.95 -10.61 -3.65
CA ARG A 32 9.52 -10.30 -3.44
C ARG A 32 9.22 -9.79 -2.04
N VAL A 33 9.82 -10.41 -1.03
CA VAL A 33 9.64 -10.01 0.38
C VAL A 33 10.23 -8.62 0.62
N ILE A 34 11.44 -8.35 0.12
CA ILE A 34 12.07 -7.02 0.27
C ILE A 34 11.26 -5.94 -0.43
N VAL A 35 10.79 -6.18 -1.66
CA VAL A 35 9.96 -5.24 -2.40
C VAL A 35 8.64 -4.99 -1.66
N GLY A 36 7.94 -6.04 -1.22
CA GLY A 36 6.68 -5.90 -0.48
C GLY A 36 6.84 -5.12 0.82
N VAL A 37 7.89 -5.40 1.60
CA VAL A 37 8.19 -4.66 2.84
C VAL A 37 8.55 -3.21 2.55
N GLY A 38 9.36 -2.95 1.51
CA GLY A 38 9.73 -1.60 1.10
C GLY A 38 8.53 -0.77 0.66
N THR A 39 7.59 -1.35 -0.09
CA THR A 39 6.36 -0.66 -0.51
C THR A 39 5.43 -0.38 0.68
N LEU A 40 5.28 -1.32 1.61
CA LEU A 40 4.50 -1.13 2.84
C LEU A 40 5.06 0.02 3.69
N LEU A 41 6.38 0.04 3.91
CA LEU A 41 7.01 1.13 4.66
C LEU A 41 6.94 2.46 3.91
N GLY A 42 7.08 2.44 2.58
CA GLY A 42 7.00 3.64 1.74
C GLY A 42 5.61 4.30 1.71
N THR A 43 4.55 3.54 1.98
CA THR A 43 3.16 4.06 2.03
C THR A 43 2.77 4.63 3.39
N LEU A 44 3.58 4.43 4.45
CA LEU A 44 3.31 4.96 5.80
C LEU A 44 3.11 6.50 5.85
N PRO A 45 3.91 7.34 5.18
CA PRO A 45 3.70 8.79 5.20
C PRO A 45 2.36 9.19 4.57
N SER A 46 2.01 8.54 3.46
CA SER A 46 0.74 8.76 2.77
C SER A 46 -0.44 8.30 3.63
N ALA A 47 -0.32 7.15 4.29
CA ALA A 47 -1.33 6.65 5.22
C ALA A 47 -1.52 7.60 6.42
N TYR A 48 -0.45 8.17 6.95
CA TYR A 48 -0.50 9.15 8.03
C TYR A 48 -1.22 10.45 7.63
N LEU A 49 -0.96 10.96 6.42
CA LEU A 49 -1.66 12.12 5.88
C LEU A 49 -3.15 11.83 5.62
N LEU A 50 -3.47 10.62 5.15
CA LEU A 50 -4.85 10.21 4.87
C LEU A 50 -5.65 10.03 6.17
N VAL A 51 -5.05 9.49 7.21
CA VAL A 51 -5.65 9.40 8.56
C VAL A 51 -5.93 10.78 9.14
N GLN A 52 -5.01 11.73 8.97
CA GLN A 52 -5.24 13.12 9.40
C GLN A 52 -6.37 13.77 8.61
N ALA A 53 -6.36 13.67 7.28
CA ALA A 53 -7.43 14.22 6.44
C ALA A 53 -8.82 13.65 6.77
N VAL A 54 -8.91 12.38 7.15
CA VAL A 54 -10.15 11.74 7.62
C VAL A 54 -10.59 12.23 8.99
N ARG A 55 -9.65 12.63 9.86
CA ARG A 55 -9.93 13.09 11.22
C ARG A 55 -10.44 14.54 11.24
N ASP A 56 -10.00 15.35 10.28
CA ASP A 56 -10.34 16.76 10.18
C ASP A 56 -11.65 17.01 9.37
N ASP A 57 -12.20 15.97 8.72
CA ASP A 57 -13.55 15.90 8.12
C ASP A 57 -14.63 15.57 9.18
#